data_AF-A0ABC8L4W2-F1
#
_entry.id   AF-A0ABC8L4W2-F1
#
_cell.length_a   1.000
_cell.length_b   1.000
_cell.length_c   1.000
_cell.angle_alpha   90.00
_cell.angle_beta   90.00
_cell.angle_gamma   90.00
#
_symmetry.space_group_name_H-M   'P 1'
#
loop_
_entity.id
_entity.type
_entity.pdbx_description
1 polymer ?
#
loop_
_entity_poly.entity_id
_entity_poly.type
_entity_poly.pdbx_seq_one_letter_code
_entity_poly.pdbx_strand_id
1 'polypeptide(L)'
;MASSDKEGEILPDYIDGYYSVDQSDIPVKFSLLLTKWDDEDDDEDPTGSSVGPVYLRGNTDSGNESVCKLAKAWKFDLFDEHHPKIEVLLHGMRWITLRGLCSSSCHPSSGSD
;
A
#
# COMPACT_ATOMS: atom_id res chain seq x y z
N MET A 1 -5.28 29.94 22.34
CA MET A 1 -5.23 28.46 22.36
C MET A 1 -5.48 28.01 20.93
N ALA A 2 -4.45 27.55 20.23
CA ALA A 2 -4.58 27.04 18.87
C ALA A 2 -4.48 25.51 18.95
N SER A 3 -5.64 24.85 19.06
CA SER A 3 -5.74 23.41 18.91
C SER A 3 -5.60 23.12 17.41
N SER A 4 -4.41 22.71 16.97
CA SER A 4 -4.20 22.35 15.57
C SER A 4 -4.90 21.02 15.32
N ASP A 5 -6.10 21.10 14.76
CA ASP A 5 -6.83 19.98 14.18
C ASP A 5 -5.95 19.43 13.04
N LYS A 6 -5.18 18.38 13.35
CA LYS A 6 -4.55 17.56 12.33
C LYS A 6 -5.72 16.73 11.78
N GLU A 7 -6.42 17.30 10.80
CA GLU A 7 -7.44 16.62 10.02
C GLU A 7 -6.84 15.27 9.60
N GLY A 8 -7.27 14.22 10.30
CA GLY A 8 -6.72 12.89 10.15
C GLY A 8 -7.14 12.42 8.79
N GLU A 9 -6.25 12.51 7.80
CA GLU A 9 -6.55 12.09 6.44
C GLU A 9 -7.07 10.65 6.48
N ILE A 10 -8.35 10.49 6.17
CA ILE A 10 -9.05 9.20 6.24
C ILE A 10 -8.56 8.40 5.04
N LEU A 11 -7.46 7.69 5.23
CA LEU A 11 -7.00 6.70 4.27
C LEU A 11 -7.94 5.50 4.29
N PRO A 12 -8.26 4.92 3.11
CA PRO A 12 -9.05 3.70 3.06
C PRO A 12 -8.24 2.50 3.58
N ASP A 13 -8.93 1.43 3.96
CA ASP A 13 -8.29 0.20 4.42
C ASP A 13 -7.54 -0.55 3.31
N TYR A 14 -7.92 -0.31 2.04
CA TYR A 14 -7.32 -0.94 0.88
C TYR A 14 -7.28 -0.03 -0.35
N ILE A 15 -6.34 -0.35 -1.25
CA ILE A 15 -6.20 0.30 -2.56
C ILE A 15 -6.25 -0.78 -3.65
N ASP A 16 -7.01 -0.50 -4.72
CA ASP A 16 -7.08 -1.32 -5.93
C ASP A 16 -6.35 -0.62 -7.11
N GLY A 17 -6.04 -1.36 -8.18
CA GLY A 17 -5.39 -0.81 -9.38
C GLY A 17 -4.07 -0.08 -9.08
N TYR A 18 -3.35 -0.51 -8.06
CA TYR A 18 -2.22 0.25 -7.52
C TYR A 18 -0.99 0.23 -8.43
N TYR A 19 -0.23 1.31 -8.41
CA TYR A 19 1.07 1.42 -9.05
C TYR A 19 1.98 2.36 -8.26
N SER A 20 3.28 2.10 -8.27
CA SER A 20 4.28 2.94 -7.61
C SER A 20 5.01 3.81 -8.62
N VAL A 21 5.28 5.07 -8.27
CA VAL A 21 6.04 6.04 -9.08
C VAL A 21 7.15 6.69 -8.25
N ASP A 22 8.19 7.18 -8.90
CA ASP A 22 9.19 8.03 -8.24
C ASP A 22 8.78 9.52 -8.23
N GLN A 23 9.67 10.38 -7.73
CA GLN A 23 9.50 11.84 -7.74
C GLN A 23 9.32 12.47 -9.14
N SER A 24 9.72 11.76 -10.20
CA SER A 24 9.60 12.21 -11.60
C SER A 24 8.35 11.63 -12.28
N ASP A 25 7.44 11.03 -11.51
CA ASP A 25 6.24 10.32 -11.99
C ASP A 25 6.55 9.09 -12.86
N ILE A 26 7.77 8.54 -12.77
CA ILE A 26 8.17 7.37 -13.54
C ILE A 26 7.73 6.12 -12.77
N PRO A 27 7.05 5.15 -13.42
CA PRO A 27 6.67 3.90 -12.77
C PRO A 27 7.89 3.14 -12.25
N VAL A 28 7.86 2.82 -10.96
CA VAL A 28 8.88 2.04 -10.25
C VAL A 28 8.24 0.83 -9.60
N LYS A 29 9.06 -0.12 -9.13
CA LYS A 29 8.58 -1.28 -8.37
C LYS A 29 8.56 -0.95 -6.88
N PHE A 30 7.48 -1.28 -6.18
CA PHE A 30 7.41 -1.14 -4.72
C PHE A 30 8.43 -2.04 -3.99
N SER A 31 8.95 -3.10 -4.61
CA SER A 31 10.03 -3.93 -4.05
C SER A 31 11.36 -3.17 -3.84
N LEU A 32 11.46 -1.94 -4.35
CA LEU A 32 12.57 -1.03 -4.07
C LEU A 32 12.47 -0.38 -2.69
N LEU A 33 11.29 -0.43 -2.06
CA LEU A 33 11.09 0.01 -0.68
C LEU A 33 11.68 -1.01 0.29
N LEU A 34 12.05 -0.53 1.47
CA LEU A 34 12.50 -1.37 2.57
C LEU A 34 11.39 -2.35 2.99
N THR A 35 11.74 -3.62 3.16
CA THR A 35 10.84 -4.60 3.78
C THR A 35 10.91 -4.43 5.29
N LYS A 36 9.80 -4.02 5.94
CA LYS A 36 9.71 -3.95 7.41
C LYS A 36 8.75 -5.02 7.92
N TRP A 37 9.09 -5.66 9.02
CA TRP A 37 8.30 -6.77 9.60
C TRP A 37 7.71 -6.44 10.97
N ASP A 38 8.37 -5.57 11.74
CA ASP A 38 7.95 -5.17 13.09
C ASP A 38 7.60 -3.68 13.16
N ASP A 39 6.76 -3.34 14.15
CA ASP A 39 6.34 -1.99 14.56
C ASP A 39 7.48 -1.22 15.26
N GLU A 40 8.74 -1.46 14.86
CA GLU A 40 9.90 -0.77 15.43
C GLU A 40 9.88 0.71 15.04
N ASP A 41 9.97 1.56 16.07
CA ASP A 41 9.78 3.01 16.09
C ASP A 41 10.03 3.74 14.74
N ASP A 42 9.00 4.44 14.27
CA ASP A 42 8.84 5.01 12.92
C ASP A 42 9.59 6.34 12.68
N ASP A 43 10.58 6.67 13.50
CA ASP A 43 11.30 7.95 13.42
C ASP A 43 12.55 7.90 12.52
N GLU A 44 12.91 6.73 11.98
CA GLU A 44 13.94 6.69 10.95
C GLU A 44 13.37 7.18 9.62
N ASP A 45 13.83 8.37 9.25
CA ASP A 45 13.73 8.94 7.92
C ASP A 45 14.04 7.85 6.87
N PRO A 46 13.26 7.72 5.78
CA PRO A 46 13.44 6.69 4.76
C PRO A 46 14.77 6.79 3.99
N THR A 47 15.72 7.62 4.43
CA THR A 47 17.13 7.66 3.98
C THR A 47 17.81 6.29 3.93
N GLY A 48 17.29 5.27 4.64
CA GLY A 48 17.78 3.88 4.54
C GLY A 48 17.45 3.16 3.23
N SER A 49 16.50 3.66 2.43
CA SER A 49 16.21 3.10 1.11
C SER A 49 17.24 3.60 0.09
N SER A 50 17.93 2.69 -0.58
CA SER A 50 18.86 3.05 -1.67
C SER A 50 18.16 3.68 -2.89
N VAL A 51 16.83 3.74 -2.87
CA VAL A 51 15.97 4.34 -3.88
C VAL A 51 15.31 5.58 -3.29
N GLY A 52 15.31 6.66 -4.06
CA GLY A 52 14.66 7.93 -3.71
C GLY A 52 13.16 7.77 -3.40
N PRO A 53 12.46 8.86 -3.06
CA PRO A 53 11.08 8.78 -2.61
C PRO A 53 10.17 8.07 -3.64
N VAL A 54 9.46 7.04 -3.16
CA VAL A 54 8.49 6.27 -3.95
C VAL A 54 7.09 6.63 -3.48
N TYR A 55 6.22 6.98 -4.41
CA TYR A 55 4.82 7.30 -4.16
C TYR A 55 3.93 6.14 -4.62
N LEU A 56 3.06 5.67 -3.74
CA LEU A 56 2.01 4.72 -4.07
C LEU A 56 0.79 5.47 -4.59
N ARG A 57 0.31 5.06 -5.76
CA ARG A 57 -0.95 5.48 -6.34
C ARG A 57 -1.91 4.34 -6.48
N GLY A 58 -3.21 4.65 -6.45
CA GLY A 58 -4.26 3.69 -6.79
C GLY A 58 -5.64 4.20 -6.38
N ASN A 59 -6.64 3.36 -6.59
CA ASN A 59 -8.04 3.70 -6.39
C ASN A 59 -8.52 3.30 -5.00
N THR A 60 -9.25 4.20 -4.34
CA THR A 60 -9.99 3.87 -3.11
C THR A 60 -11.31 3.17 -3.45
N ASP A 61 -11.90 2.48 -2.48
CA ASP A 61 -13.22 1.83 -2.63
C ASP A 61 -14.32 2.80 -3.11
N SER A 62 -14.16 4.08 -2.78
CA SER A 62 -15.10 5.14 -3.17
C SER A 62 -15.05 5.52 -4.65
N GLY A 63 -14.19 4.91 -5.47
CA GLY A 63 -14.16 5.02 -6.94
C GLY A 63 -13.77 6.38 -7.52
N ASN A 64 -13.86 7.45 -6.73
CA ASN A 64 -13.72 8.84 -7.16
C ASN A 64 -12.44 9.49 -6.64
N GLU A 65 -11.75 8.86 -5.68
CA GLU A 65 -10.54 9.39 -5.05
C GLU A 65 -9.37 8.47 -5.37
N SER A 66 -8.29 9.04 -5.91
CA SER A 66 -7.02 8.35 -6.09
C SER A 66 -6.11 8.65 -4.92
N VAL A 67 -5.57 7.64 -4.25
CA VAL A 67 -4.50 7.83 -3.28
C VAL A 67 -3.23 8.21 -4.03
N CYS A 68 -2.48 9.18 -3.52
CA CYS A 68 -1.11 9.45 -3.94
C CYS A 68 -0.29 9.80 -2.71
N LYS A 69 0.38 8.81 -2.13
CA LYS A 69 1.15 9.00 -0.89
C LYS A 69 2.54 8.42 -0.96
N LEU A 70 3.47 9.06 -0.27
CA LEU A 70 4.81 8.54 -0.10
C LEU A 70 4.75 7.21 0.66
N ALA A 71 5.29 6.17 0.05
CA ALA A 71 5.47 4.86 0.65
C ALA A 71 6.85 4.81 1.31
N LYS A 72 6.88 4.39 2.58
CA LYS A 72 8.11 4.28 3.37
C LYS A 72 8.66 2.85 3.36
N ALA A 73 7.76 1.87 3.49
CA ALA A 73 8.11 0.47 3.60
C ALA A 73 6.97 -0.42 3.07
N TRP A 74 7.25 -1.70 2.91
CA TRP A 74 6.24 -2.70 2.60
C TRP A 74 6.49 -3.97 3.41
N LYS A 75 5.44 -4.76 3.55
CA LYS A 75 5.48 -6.08 4.17
C LYS A 75 4.52 -7.01 3.45
N PHE A 76 4.71 -8.30 3.64
CA PHE A 76 3.79 -9.30 3.15
C PHE A 76 3.42 -10.24 4.28
N ASP A 77 2.14 -10.56 4.36
CA ASP A 77 1.58 -11.46 5.35
C ASP A 77 1.12 -12.73 4.62
N LEU A 78 1.72 -13.87 5.01
CA LEU A 78 1.39 -15.22 4.53
C LEU A 78 0.72 -16.08 5.61
N PHE A 79 0.28 -15.50 6.74
CA PHE A 79 -0.40 -16.24 7.80
C PHE A 79 -1.69 -16.91 7.29
N ASP A 80 -2.35 -16.30 6.29
CA ASP A 80 -3.42 -16.92 5.54
C ASP A 80 -2.87 -17.53 4.24
N GLU A 81 -2.72 -18.86 4.23
CA GLU A 81 -2.19 -19.62 3.08
C GLU A 81 -3.02 -19.45 1.80
N HIS A 82 -4.28 -19.00 1.91
CA HIS A 82 -5.18 -18.78 0.79
C HIS A 82 -5.26 -17.31 0.37
N HIS A 83 -4.85 -16.38 1.24
CA HIS A 83 -4.99 -14.96 1.04
C HIS A 83 -3.71 -14.21 1.44
N PRO A 84 -2.63 -14.32 0.63
CA PRO A 84 -1.44 -13.51 0.86
C PRO A 84 -1.82 -12.03 0.77
N LYS A 85 -1.46 -11.27 1.80
CA LYS A 85 -1.68 -9.82 1.86
C LYS A 85 -0.35 -9.12 1.67
N ILE A 86 -0.36 -8.07 0.84
CA ILE A 86 0.75 -7.13 0.78
C ILE A 86 0.27 -5.85 1.43
N GLU A 87 1.03 -5.35 2.39
CA GLU A 87 0.74 -4.09 3.06
C GLU A 87 1.88 -3.11 2.82
N VAL A 88 1.52 -1.84 2.63
CA VAL A 88 2.49 -0.76 2.41
C VAL A 88 2.32 0.27 3.50
N LEU A 89 3.43 0.68 4.10
CA LEU A 89 3.47 1.75 5.08
C LEU A 89 3.51 3.09 4.35
N LEU A 90 2.46 3.88 4.50
CA LEU A 90 2.38 5.22 3.94
C LEU A 90 2.85 6.28 4.94
N HIS A 91 3.33 7.39 4.41
CA HIS A 91 3.64 8.58 5.19
C HIS A 91 2.41 9.02 5.99
N GLY A 92 2.59 9.16 7.32
CA GLY A 92 1.49 9.22 8.28
C GLY A 92 1.28 7.95 9.10
N MET A 93 2.22 6.98 9.02
CA MET A 93 2.28 5.79 9.88
C MET A 93 1.05 4.89 9.80
N ARG A 94 0.53 4.72 8.58
CA ARG A 94 -0.60 3.82 8.34
C ARG A 94 -0.23 2.77 7.31
N TRP A 95 -0.38 1.51 7.70
CA TRP A 95 -0.32 0.37 6.80
C TRP A 95 -1.61 0.30 5.99
N ILE A 96 -1.46 0.08 4.68
CA ILE A 96 -2.59 -0.08 3.76
C ILE A 96 -2.46 -1.40 3.01
N THR A 97 -3.56 -2.14 2.87
CA THR A 97 -3.55 -3.40 2.13
C THR A 97 -3.70 -3.15 0.64
N LEU A 98 -2.83 -3.77 -0.17
CA LEU A 98 -2.95 -3.73 -1.62
C LEU A 98 -3.90 -4.83 -2.09
N ARG A 99 -5.04 -4.44 -2.67
CA ARG A 99 -6.04 -5.36 -3.23
C ARG A 99 -5.73 -5.56 -4.71
N GLY A 100 -5.48 -6.82 -5.10
CA GLY A 100 -5.05 -7.17 -6.46
C GLY A 100 -4.43 -8.55 -6.60
N LEU A 101 -3.96 -9.15 -5.50
CA LEU A 101 -3.54 -10.57 -5.46
C LEU A 101 -4.71 -11.56 -5.49
N CYS A 102 -5.85 -11.18 -6.08
CA CYS A 102 -6.85 -12.17 -6.42
C CYS A 102 -6.25 -13.02 -7.55
N SER A 103 -5.53 -14.07 -7.17
CA SER A 103 -5.44 -15.30 -7.92
C SER A 103 -6.88 -15.69 -8.20
N SER A 104 -7.36 -15.29 -9.38
CA SER A 104 -8.65 -15.67 -9.89
C SER A 104 -8.63 -17.18 -10.06
N SER A 105 -8.90 -17.94 -9.00
CA SER A 105 -9.56 -19.23 -9.08
C SER A 105 -10.98 -18.93 -9.55
N CYS A 106 -11.10 -18.61 -10.83
CA CYS A 106 -12.33 -18.74 -11.58
C CYS A 106 -12.73 -20.21 -11.45
N HIS A 107 -13.58 -20.52 -10.48
CA HIS A 107 -14.32 -21.78 -10.45
C HIS A 107 -15.11 -21.84 -11.77
N PRO A 108 -14.85 -22.81 -12.68
CA PRO A 108 -15.81 -23.08 -13.72
C PRO A 108 -17.06 -23.64 -13.02
N SER A 109 -18.11 -22.84 -12.95
CA SER A 109 -19.42 -23.30 -12.50
C SER A 109 -19.78 -24.52 -13.35
N SER A 110 -19.97 -25.67 -12.67
CA SER A 110 -20.43 -26.91 -13.26
C SER A 110 -21.67 -26.67 -14.12
N GLY A 111 -21.50 -26.76 -15.44
CA GLY A 111 -22.60 -26.91 -16.37
C GLY A 111 -23.02 -28.37 -16.34
N SER A 112 -24.15 -28.66 -15.69
CA SER A 112 -24.86 -29.91 -15.85
C SER A 112 -25.42 -30.00 -17.27
N ASP A 113 -25.17 -31.11 -17.95
CA ASP A 113 -26.05 -31.69 -18.96
C ASP A 113 -26.28 -33.17 -18.59
#